data_AF-A0A8S4P301-F1
#
_entry.id   AF-A0A8S4P301-F1
#
_cell.length_a   1.000
_cell.length_b   1.000
_cell.length_c   1.000
_cell.angle_alpha   90.00
_cell.angle_beta   90.00
_cell.angle_gamma   90.00
#
_symmetry.space_group_name_H-M   'P 1'
#
loop_
_entity.id
_entity.type
_entity.pdbx_description
1 polymer ?
#
loop_
_entity_poly.entity_id
_entity_poly.type
_entity_poly.pdbx_seq_one_letter_code
_entity_poly.pdbx_strand_id
1 'polypeptide(L)'
;MGQVCCAGSRTYVQEGIYDEFVKKSVDRAKSRKIGNPFDLDTESGPQIDEEQYKKILALIESGKTDGAKLECGGGVHDDKGYFIQNTVFSNVSDDMRIAKEEIFGPVQQIIKFKDINEVIKRANKTTYGLASGVFTKDIDKALTIANAMQAGTVWINTYMNGGGPHAPFGGFKMSGVGREQGSYGIEEYIQVKTVIAKIPQKNS
;
A
#
# COMPACT_ATOMS: atom_id res chain seq x y z
N MET A 1 3.00 5.17 10.57
CA MET A 1 1.66 5.35 9.95
C MET A 1 1.31 4.11 9.12
N GLY A 2 0.16 3.47 9.38
CA GLY A 2 -0.25 2.22 8.71
C GLY A 2 -1.76 2.11 8.43
N GLN A 3 -2.55 3.10 8.82
CA GLN A 3 -3.99 3.17 8.56
C GLN A 3 -4.24 3.95 7.26
N VAL A 4 -3.82 3.35 6.15
CA VAL A 4 -3.87 3.94 4.81
C VAL A 4 -4.21 2.84 3.80
N CYS A 5 -5.24 3.04 2.98
CA CYS A 5 -5.70 2.05 2.01
C CYS A 5 -4.64 1.70 0.95
N CYS A 6 -3.82 2.67 0.55
CA CYS A 6 -2.71 2.48 -0.39
C CYS A 6 -1.37 2.22 0.30
N ALA A 7 -1.36 1.68 1.52
CA ALA A 7 -0.12 1.31 2.19
C ALA A 7 0.70 0.30 1.36
N GLY A 8 2.02 0.53 1.26
CA GLY A 8 2.98 -0.37 0.60
C GLY A 8 3.27 -1.63 1.42
N SER A 9 2.24 -2.41 1.75
CA SER A 9 2.29 -3.58 2.63
C SER A 9 2.99 -4.80 2.02
N ARG A 10 3.42 -4.75 0.76
CA ARG A 10 4.31 -5.76 0.17
C ARG A 10 5.51 -5.07 -0.45
N THR A 11 6.60 -4.98 0.31
CA THR A 11 7.84 -4.35 -0.17
C THR A 11 8.72 -5.39 -0.83
N TYR A 12 8.60 -5.53 -2.15
CA TYR A 12 9.47 -6.40 -2.95
C TYR A 12 10.84 -5.75 -3.17
N VAL A 13 11.91 -6.44 -2.77
CA VAL A 13 13.29 -5.95 -2.86
C VAL A 13 14.17 -6.96 -3.58
N GLN A 14 14.96 -6.48 -4.53
CA GLN A 14 15.80 -7.32 -5.39
C GLN A 14 16.93 -7.95 -4.58
N GLU A 15 17.24 -9.22 -4.83
CA GLU A 15 18.17 -10.03 -4.04
C GLU A 15 19.54 -9.37 -3.79
N GLY A 16 20.06 -8.60 -4.75
CA GLY A 16 21.37 -7.94 -4.65
C GLY A 16 21.45 -6.81 -3.62
N ILE A 17 20.32 -6.26 -3.18
CA ILE A 17 20.25 -5.18 -2.17
C ILE A 17 19.37 -5.52 -0.96
N TYR A 18 18.82 -6.74 -0.91
CA TYR A 18 17.79 -7.13 0.05
C TYR A 18 18.26 -7.00 1.50
N ASP A 19 19.42 -7.55 1.85
CA ASP A 19 19.89 -7.57 3.24
C ASP A 19 20.21 -6.15 3.75
N GLU A 20 20.81 -5.31 2.90
CA GLU A 20 21.07 -3.90 3.23
C GLU A 20 19.76 -3.12 3.40
N PHE A 21 18.78 -3.36 2.54
CA PHE A 21 17.47 -2.72 2.63
C PHE A 21 16.72 -3.12 3.91
N VAL A 22 16.72 -4.42 4.25
CA VAL A 22 16.12 -4.91 5.50
C VAL A 22 16.76 -4.22 6.70
N LYS A 23 18.10 -4.20 6.77
CA LYS A 23 18.83 -3.54 7.86
C LYS A 23 18.42 -2.06 8.01
N LYS A 24 18.46 -1.30 6.93
CA LYS A 24 18.09 0.13 6.94
C LYS A 24 16.61 0.35 7.29
N SER A 25 15.73 -0.54 6.85
CA SER A 25 14.29 -0.49 7.18
C SER A 25 14.05 -0.72 8.66
N VAL A 26 14.75 -1.68 9.26
CA VAL A 26 14.69 -1.98 10.70
C VAL A 26 15.21 -0.80 11.53
N ASP A 27 16.36 -0.23 11.15
CA ASP A 27 16.93 0.94 11.83
C ASP A 27 15.96 2.15 11.76
N ARG A 28 15.32 2.35 10.60
CA ARG A 28 14.31 3.41 10.44
C ARG A 28 13.04 3.14 11.26
N ALA A 29 12.58 1.90 11.33
CA ALA A 29 11.40 1.52 12.10
C ALA A 29 11.63 1.69 13.61
N LYS A 30 12.82 1.33 14.12
CA LYS A 30 13.21 1.49 15.53
C LYS A 30 13.37 2.96 15.94
N SER A 31 13.81 3.82 15.03
CA SER A 31 13.98 5.26 15.30
C SER A 31 12.67 6.05 15.26
N ARG A 32 11.57 5.49 14.72
CA ARG A 32 10.28 6.17 14.70
C ARG A 32 9.70 6.33 16.09
N LYS A 33 9.55 7.58 16.54
CA LYS A 33 8.95 7.89 17.84
C LYS A 33 7.45 7.54 17.85
N ILE A 34 7.05 6.69 18.79
CA ILE A 34 5.66 6.38 19.11
C ILE A 34 5.28 7.19 20.34
N GLY A 35 4.10 7.81 20.37
CA GLY A 35 3.71 8.62 21.51
C GLY A 35 2.41 9.40 21.33
N ASN A 36 2.20 10.37 22.21
CA ASN A 36 1.03 11.24 22.18
C ASN A 36 0.97 12.00 20.85
N PRO A 37 -0.14 11.92 20.08
CA PRO A 37 -0.26 12.61 18.79
C PRO A 37 -0.20 14.14 18.88
N PHE A 38 -0.33 14.73 20.08
CA PHE A 38 -0.15 16.17 20.29
C PHE A 38 1.32 16.60 20.49
N ASP A 39 2.25 15.66 20.69
CA ASP A 39 3.67 15.98 20.81
C ASP A 39 4.29 16.16 19.41
N LEU A 40 5.03 17.26 19.22
CA LEU A 40 5.57 17.65 17.90
C LEU A 40 6.57 16.67 17.29
N ASP A 41 7.21 15.85 18.11
CA ASP A 41 8.22 14.86 17.68
C ASP A 41 7.64 13.44 17.54
N THR A 42 6.34 13.24 17.80
CA THR A 42 5.66 11.96 17.59
C THR A 42 5.47 11.68 16.10
N GLU A 43 5.96 10.54 15.63
CA GLU A 43 5.80 10.09 14.23
C GLU A 43 4.70 9.03 14.05
N SER A 44 4.35 8.32 15.14
CA SER A 44 3.34 7.25 15.15
C SER A 44 2.43 7.39 16.38
N GLY A 45 1.16 7.72 16.15
CA GLY A 45 0.10 7.70 17.16
C GLY A 45 -0.52 6.31 17.38
N PRO A 46 -1.61 6.22 18.16
CA PRO A 46 -2.31 4.97 18.42
C PRO A 46 -3.11 4.51 17.18
N GLN A 47 -3.56 3.26 17.22
CA GLN A 47 -4.60 2.78 16.31
C GLN A 47 -5.94 3.39 16.69
N ILE A 48 -6.90 3.41 15.75
CA ILE A 48 -8.15 4.16 15.92
C ILE A 48 -9.02 3.64 17.07
N ASP A 49 -9.11 2.32 17.24
CA ASP A 49 -9.94 1.67 18.25
C ASP A 49 -9.41 0.27 18.65
N GLU A 50 -10.12 -0.37 19.58
CA GLU A 50 -9.77 -1.69 20.12
C GLU A 50 -9.92 -2.82 19.08
N GLU A 51 -10.88 -2.73 18.18
CA GLU A 51 -11.12 -3.76 17.16
C GLU A 51 -9.94 -3.82 16.19
N GLN A 52 -9.56 -2.66 15.65
CA GLN A 52 -8.42 -2.55 14.75
C GLN A 52 -7.12 -2.92 15.47
N TYR A 53 -6.95 -2.50 16.72
CA TYR A 53 -5.81 -2.87 17.55
C TYR A 53 -5.67 -4.40 17.71
N LYS A 54 -6.73 -5.10 18.09
CA LYS A 54 -6.74 -6.56 18.24
C LYS A 54 -6.51 -7.27 16.90
N LYS A 55 -7.12 -6.79 15.82
CA LYS A 55 -6.90 -7.32 14.46
C LYS A 55 -5.42 -7.26 14.06
N ILE A 56 -4.76 -6.13 14.29
CA ILE A 56 -3.34 -5.96 13.95
C ILE A 56 -2.48 -6.93 14.77
N LEU A 57 -2.70 -7.02 16.09
CA LEU A 57 -1.95 -7.95 16.94
C LEU A 57 -2.13 -9.40 16.50
N ALA A 58 -3.34 -9.82 16.15
CA ALA A 58 -3.61 -11.16 15.64
C ALA A 58 -2.87 -11.45 14.31
N LEU A 59 -2.77 -10.47 13.42
CA LEU A 59 -2.01 -10.61 12.17
C LEU A 59 -0.50 -10.61 12.41
N ILE A 60 0.00 -9.85 13.38
CA ILE A 60 1.40 -9.94 13.82
C ILE A 60 1.72 -11.35 14.31
N GLU A 61 0.86 -11.94 15.15
CA GLU A 61 1.04 -13.33 15.62
C GLU A 61 1.01 -14.32 14.44
N SER A 62 0.10 -14.14 13.47
CA SER A 62 0.07 -14.99 12.28
C SER A 62 1.39 -14.95 11.50
N GLY A 63 2.04 -13.78 11.40
CA GLY A 63 3.35 -13.65 10.76
C GLY A 63 4.43 -14.46 11.47
N LYS A 64 4.43 -14.45 12.81
CA LYS A 64 5.35 -15.26 13.63
C LYS A 64 5.08 -16.77 13.43
N THR A 65 3.81 -17.18 13.45
CA THR A 65 3.40 -18.59 13.27
C THR A 65 3.70 -19.12 11.88
N ASP A 66 3.48 -18.31 10.84
CA ASP A 66 3.72 -18.67 9.44
C ASP A 66 5.23 -18.74 9.08
N GLY A 67 6.12 -18.34 10.00
CA GLY A 67 7.57 -18.44 9.84
C GLY A 67 8.25 -17.21 9.23
N ALA A 68 7.57 -16.07 9.16
CA ALA A 68 8.22 -14.81 8.82
C ALA A 68 9.24 -14.43 9.90
N LYS A 69 10.36 -13.82 9.51
CA LYS A 69 11.37 -13.37 10.46
C LYS A 69 10.97 -12.01 11.04
N LEU A 70 10.61 -11.98 12.32
CA LEU A 70 10.38 -10.73 13.05
C LEU A 70 11.71 -10.01 13.31
N GLU A 71 11.93 -8.88 12.67
CA GLU A 71 13.19 -8.12 12.80
C GLU A 71 13.14 -7.07 13.91
N CYS A 72 11.97 -6.47 14.15
CA CYS A 72 11.72 -5.55 15.26
C CYS A 72 10.23 -5.39 15.56
N GLY A 73 9.92 -4.85 16.74
CA GLY A 73 8.54 -4.60 17.17
C GLY A 73 7.79 -5.90 17.44
N GLY A 74 6.55 -5.98 16.96
CA GLY A 74 5.73 -7.19 17.03
C GLY A 74 4.92 -7.34 18.32
N GLY A 75 4.67 -6.24 19.02
CA GLY A 75 3.87 -6.22 20.24
C GLY A 75 3.28 -4.86 20.59
N VAL A 76 2.73 -4.79 21.79
CA VAL A 76 2.17 -3.58 22.41
C VAL A 76 3.28 -2.60 22.76
N HIS A 77 3.04 -1.31 22.61
CA HIS A 77 4.02 -0.28 22.99
C HIS A 77 3.75 0.33 24.37
N ASP A 78 2.49 0.55 24.74
CA ASP A 78 2.09 1.20 25.99
C ASP A 78 0.86 0.47 26.60
N ASP A 79 0.70 0.54 27.92
CA ASP A 79 -0.39 -0.08 28.67
C ASP A 79 -1.70 0.73 28.58
N LYS A 80 -1.62 1.98 28.11
CA LYS A 80 -2.78 2.86 27.91
C LYS A 80 -2.89 3.33 26.46
N GLY A 81 -4.09 3.18 25.91
CA GLY A 81 -4.37 3.48 24.50
C GLY A 81 -3.96 2.34 23.56
N TYR A 82 -4.23 2.51 22.27
CA TYR A 82 -4.07 1.45 21.28
C TYR A 82 -2.72 1.54 20.54
N PHE A 83 -1.61 1.59 21.28
CA PHE A 83 -0.28 1.75 20.69
C PHE A 83 0.37 0.42 20.34
N ILE A 84 0.79 0.27 19.08
CA ILE A 84 1.48 -0.93 18.57
C ILE A 84 2.87 -0.52 18.11
N GLN A 85 3.87 -1.35 18.43
CA GLN A 85 5.26 -1.13 18.01
C GLN A 85 5.40 -1.12 16.48
N ASN A 86 6.26 -0.26 15.94
CA ASN A 86 6.62 -0.29 14.52
C ASN A 86 7.28 -1.64 14.20
N THR A 87 6.60 -2.46 13.41
CA THR A 87 6.93 -3.86 13.22
C THR A 87 7.46 -4.10 11.81
N VAL A 88 8.56 -4.85 11.70
CA VAL A 88 9.14 -5.25 10.40
C VAL A 88 9.29 -6.76 10.37
N PHE A 89 8.72 -7.38 9.35
CA PHE A 89 8.95 -8.77 8.98
C PHE A 89 9.80 -8.84 7.70
N SER A 90 10.85 -9.66 7.75
CA SER A 90 11.61 -10.08 6.57
C SER A 90 11.34 -11.56 6.27
N ASN A 91 11.81 -12.00 5.11
CA ASN A 91 11.66 -13.36 4.61
C ASN A 91 10.18 -13.79 4.51
N VAL A 92 9.33 -12.83 4.17
CA VAL A 92 7.90 -13.06 3.96
C VAL A 92 7.71 -13.75 2.60
N SER A 93 6.88 -14.79 2.56
CA SER A 93 6.45 -15.46 1.33
C SER A 93 5.02 -15.07 0.96
N ASP A 94 4.67 -15.22 -0.33
CA ASP A 94 3.38 -14.74 -0.87
C ASP A 94 2.16 -15.50 -0.30
N ASP A 95 2.37 -16.67 0.32
CA ASP A 95 1.33 -17.53 0.90
C ASP A 95 1.04 -17.23 2.38
N MET A 96 1.86 -16.39 3.05
CA MET A 96 1.61 -15.98 4.43
C MET A 96 0.40 -15.06 4.53
N ARG A 97 -0.33 -15.11 5.65
CA ARG A 97 -1.50 -14.25 5.88
C ARG A 97 -1.15 -12.76 5.81
N ILE A 98 -0.03 -12.38 6.43
CA ILE A 98 0.50 -11.01 6.42
C ILE A 98 0.87 -10.48 5.02
N ALA A 99 0.99 -11.35 4.01
CA ALA A 99 1.24 -10.97 2.63
C ALA A 99 -0.05 -10.88 1.78
N LYS A 100 -1.20 -11.32 2.30
CA LYS A 100 -2.46 -11.40 1.57
C LYS A 100 -3.56 -10.52 2.15
N GLU A 101 -3.64 -10.46 3.48
CA GLU A 101 -4.68 -9.74 4.20
C GLU A 101 -4.24 -8.30 4.51
N GLU A 102 -5.16 -7.35 4.39
CA GLU A 102 -4.91 -5.97 4.78
C GLU A 102 -4.84 -5.83 6.31
N ILE A 103 -3.62 -5.57 6.81
CA ILE A 103 -3.35 -5.38 8.24
C ILE A 103 -3.88 -4.04 8.73
N PHE A 104 -3.69 -2.98 7.94
CA PHE A 104 -4.08 -1.60 8.27
C PHE A 104 -3.47 -1.11 9.60
N GLY A 105 -2.20 -1.45 9.83
CA GLY A 105 -1.43 -1.14 11.04
C GLY A 105 0.06 -0.98 10.75
N PRO A 106 0.90 -0.65 11.76
CA PRO A 106 2.32 -0.34 11.57
C PRO A 106 3.18 -1.61 11.40
N VAL A 107 2.85 -2.45 10.41
CA VAL A 107 3.51 -3.74 10.14
C VAL A 107 3.98 -3.78 8.69
N GLN A 108 5.30 -3.80 8.48
CA GLN A 108 5.94 -3.86 7.16
C GLN A 108 6.35 -5.29 6.81
N GLN A 109 6.08 -5.71 5.57
CA GLN A 109 6.52 -6.98 5.00
C GLN A 109 7.56 -6.72 3.91
N ILE A 110 8.73 -7.33 4.07
CA ILE A 110 9.83 -7.25 3.09
C ILE A 110 10.00 -8.62 2.43
N ILE A 111 9.88 -8.64 1.11
CA ILE A 111 9.81 -9.85 0.28
C ILE A 111 10.95 -9.80 -0.73
N LYS A 112 11.74 -10.88 -0.82
CA LYS A 112 12.84 -10.98 -1.79
C LYS A 112 12.31 -11.36 -3.17
N PHE A 113 12.88 -10.77 -4.23
CA PHE A 113 12.68 -11.20 -5.62
C PHE A 113 13.99 -11.17 -6.41
N LYS A 114 14.01 -11.83 -7.57
CA LYS A 114 15.19 -11.89 -8.44
C LYS A 114 14.95 -11.29 -9.82
N ASP A 115 13.86 -11.69 -10.46
CA ASP A 115 13.56 -11.33 -11.85
C ASP A 115 12.40 -10.34 -11.95
N ILE A 116 12.45 -9.47 -12.95
CA ILE A 116 11.43 -8.43 -13.15
C ILE A 116 10.08 -9.05 -13.57
N ASN A 117 10.09 -10.07 -14.44
CA ASN A 117 8.85 -10.72 -14.86
C ASN A 117 8.25 -11.53 -13.71
N GLU A 118 9.09 -12.15 -12.88
CA GLU A 118 8.70 -12.82 -11.65
C GLU A 118 8.02 -11.86 -10.66
N VAL A 119 8.64 -10.72 -10.33
CA VAL A 119 8.05 -9.77 -9.38
C VAL A 119 6.76 -9.14 -9.91
N ILE A 120 6.65 -8.87 -11.22
CA ILE A 120 5.41 -8.39 -11.84
C ILE A 120 4.28 -9.40 -11.62
N LYS A 121 4.52 -10.69 -11.89
CA LYS A 121 3.52 -11.75 -11.69
C LYS A 121 3.09 -11.84 -10.24
N ARG A 122 4.04 -11.80 -9.30
CA ARG A 122 3.77 -11.88 -7.85
C ARG A 122 3.04 -10.64 -7.33
N ALA A 123 3.45 -9.45 -7.75
CA ALA A 123 2.79 -8.19 -7.42
C ALA A 123 1.32 -8.19 -7.87
N ASN A 124 1.03 -8.70 -9.07
CA ASN A 124 -0.32 -8.79 -9.61
C ASN A 124 -1.15 -9.97 -9.09
N LYS A 125 -0.54 -10.98 -8.44
CA LYS A 125 -1.22 -12.14 -7.84
C LYS A 125 -1.90 -11.77 -6.53
N THR A 126 -2.92 -10.93 -6.63
CA THR A 126 -3.77 -10.48 -5.54
C THR A 126 -5.15 -10.09 -6.09
N THR A 127 -6.17 -10.16 -5.25
CA THR A 127 -7.52 -9.66 -5.54
C THR A 127 -7.61 -8.13 -5.44
N TYR A 128 -6.65 -7.48 -4.77
CA TYR A 128 -6.54 -6.03 -4.66
C TYR A 128 -5.81 -5.42 -5.86
N GLY A 129 -5.93 -4.10 -6.00
CA GLY A 129 -5.33 -3.33 -7.09
C GLY A 129 -5.43 -1.83 -6.87
N LEU A 130 -5.26 -1.33 -5.64
CA LEU A 130 -5.42 0.09 -5.37
C LEU A 130 -4.24 0.91 -5.91
N ALA A 131 -3.04 0.65 -5.40
CA ALA A 131 -1.84 1.37 -5.82
C ALA A 131 -0.59 0.49 -5.77
N SER A 132 0.46 0.92 -6.47
CA SER A 132 1.78 0.30 -6.46
C SER A 132 2.88 1.35 -6.62
N GLY A 133 4.14 0.95 -6.42
CA GLY A 133 5.29 1.83 -6.60
C GLY A 133 6.51 1.07 -7.10
N VAL A 134 7.29 1.70 -7.97
CA VAL A 134 8.54 1.17 -8.51
C VAL A 134 9.68 2.15 -8.24
N PHE A 135 10.79 1.65 -7.71
CA PHE A 135 11.99 2.43 -7.42
C PHE A 135 13.15 1.90 -8.26
N THR A 136 13.60 2.69 -9.22
CA THR A 136 14.70 2.34 -10.15
C THR A 136 15.24 3.59 -10.83
N LYS A 137 16.53 3.59 -11.17
CA LYS A 137 17.16 4.65 -11.99
C LYS A 137 17.03 4.40 -13.49
N ASP A 138 16.59 3.20 -13.87
CA ASP A 138 16.47 2.73 -15.24
C ASP A 138 15.03 3.01 -15.74
N ILE A 139 14.93 3.85 -16.76
CA ILE A 139 13.63 4.32 -17.29
C ILE A 139 12.84 3.21 -17.99
N ASP A 140 13.53 2.28 -18.67
CA ASP A 140 12.88 1.18 -19.36
C ASP A 140 12.25 0.23 -18.35
N LYS A 141 12.96 -0.07 -17.25
CA LYS A 141 12.39 -0.84 -16.14
C LYS A 141 11.23 -0.13 -15.47
N ALA A 142 11.37 1.18 -15.23
CA ALA A 142 10.32 1.97 -14.59
C ALA A 142 9.02 1.91 -15.39
N LEU A 143 9.08 2.20 -16.70
CA LEU A 143 7.92 2.20 -17.58
C LEU A 143 7.38 0.78 -17.83
N THR A 144 8.25 -0.22 -17.99
CA THR A 144 7.83 -1.62 -18.17
C THR A 144 7.04 -2.11 -16.96
N ILE A 145 7.57 -1.89 -15.75
CA ILE A 145 6.89 -2.30 -14.52
C ILE A 145 5.61 -1.49 -14.34
N ALA A 146 5.66 -0.17 -14.52
CA ALA A 146 4.49 0.69 -14.31
C ALA A 146 3.31 0.32 -15.21
N ASN A 147 3.55 0.05 -16.49
CA ASN A 147 2.51 -0.38 -17.42
C ASN A 147 1.98 -1.79 -17.13
N ALA A 148 2.80 -2.67 -16.55
CA ALA A 148 2.41 -4.04 -16.25
C ALA A 148 1.64 -4.20 -14.92
N MET A 149 1.67 -3.19 -14.04
CA MET A 149 0.99 -3.25 -12.75
C MET A 149 -0.54 -3.12 -12.91
N GLN A 150 -1.27 -4.06 -12.32
CA GLN A 150 -2.73 -4.02 -12.25
C GLN A 150 -3.19 -3.22 -11.03
N ALA A 151 -2.86 -1.92 -11.01
CA ALA A 151 -3.17 -0.99 -9.94
C ALA A 151 -3.69 0.34 -10.51
N GLY A 152 -4.58 1.02 -9.78
CA GLY A 152 -5.15 2.27 -10.25
C GLY A 152 -4.22 3.47 -10.18
N THR A 153 -3.22 3.44 -9.31
CA THR A 153 -2.13 4.42 -9.27
C THR A 153 -0.78 3.72 -9.17
N VAL A 154 0.19 4.13 -9.99
CA VAL A 154 1.56 3.61 -9.94
C VAL A 154 2.54 4.76 -9.77
N TRP A 155 3.26 4.79 -8.66
CA TRP A 155 4.30 5.78 -8.42
C TRP A 155 5.67 5.29 -8.93
N ILE A 156 6.48 6.20 -9.48
CA ILE A 156 7.86 5.93 -9.90
C ILE A 156 8.79 6.79 -9.06
N ASN A 157 9.73 6.16 -8.34
CA ASN A 157 10.73 6.79 -7.46
C ASN A 157 10.15 7.68 -6.36
N THR A 158 8.90 7.44 -6.00
CA THR A 158 8.18 8.10 -4.93
C THR A 158 7.06 7.18 -4.44
N TYR A 159 6.39 7.54 -3.35
CA TYR A 159 5.23 6.79 -2.87
C TYR A 159 4.30 7.74 -2.12
N MET A 160 3.00 7.69 -2.41
CA MET A 160 1.99 8.59 -1.82
C MET A 160 2.34 10.08 -1.91
N ASN A 161 3.03 10.49 -2.97
CA ASN A 161 3.39 11.88 -3.22
C ASN A 161 3.05 12.23 -4.67
N GLY A 162 2.67 13.48 -4.91
CA GLY A 162 2.33 13.99 -6.24
C GLY A 162 0.94 13.63 -6.76
N GLY A 163 0.08 12.98 -5.95
CA GLY A 163 -1.32 12.66 -6.29
C GLY A 163 -2.31 13.67 -5.71
N GLY A 164 -2.16 14.95 -6.08
CA GLY A 164 -3.04 16.02 -5.60
C GLY A 164 -4.46 15.95 -6.20
N PRO A 165 -5.34 16.91 -5.88
CA PRO A 165 -6.76 16.86 -6.25
C PRO A 165 -7.05 16.81 -7.76
N HIS A 166 -6.03 17.04 -8.60
CA HIS A 166 -6.11 16.99 -10.06
C HIS A 166 -5.89 15.59 -10.65
N ALA A 167 -5.27 14.68 -9.90
CA ALA A 167 -4.96 13.33 -10.37
C ALA A 167 -6.06 12.35 -9.92
N PRO A 168 -6.66 11.56 -10.82
CA PRO A 168 -7.67 10.59 -10.43
C PRO A 168 -7.05 9.47 -9.57
N PHE A 169 -7.79 9.03 -8.55
CA PHE A 169 -7.41 7.95 -7.65
C PHE A 169 -8.56 6.95 -7.53
N GLY A 170 -8.23 5.66 -7.45
CA GLY A 170 -9.23 4.59 -7.30
C GLY A 170 -8.66 3.22 -7.64
N GLY A 171 -9.44 2.18 -7.43
CA GLY A 171 -8.96 0.80 -7.49
C GLY A 171 -9.07 0.12 -8.86
N PHE A 172 -8.25 -0.92 -9.03
CA PHE A 172 -8.52 -2.05 -9.90
C PHE A 172 -9.09 -3.21 -9.07
N LYS A 173 -9.74 -4.17 -9.74
CA LYS A 173 -10.23 -5.42 -9.13
C LYS A 173 -11.13 -5.14 -7.92
N MET A 174 -10.88 -5.78 -6.78
CA MET A 174 -11.68 -5.61 -5.56
C MET A 174 -11.31 -4.36 -4.75
N SER A 175 -10.35 -3.54 -5.20
CA SER A 175 -10.01 -2.28 -4.53
C SER A 175 -10.94 -1.12 -4.86
N GLY A 176 -11.95 -1.34 -5.70
CA GLY A 176 -12.99 -0.35 -6.02
C GLY A 176 -13.33 -0.30 -7.50
N VAL A 177 -14.47 0.32 -7.81
CA VAL A 177 -14.96 0.62 -9.16
C VAL A 177 -15.20 2.12 -9.25
N GLY A 178 -14.87 2.72 -10.40
CA GLY A 178 -14.89 4.17 -10.59
C GLY A 178 -13.60 4.86 -10.16
N ARG A 179 -13.58 6.19 -10.23
CA ARG A 179 -12.46 7.03 -9.79
C ARG A 179 -12.98 8.20 -8.98
N GLU A 180 -12.17 8.67 -8.05
CA GLU A 180 -12.37 9.94 -7.34
C GLU A 180 -11.25 10.92 -7.74
N GLN A 181 -11.46 12.21 -7.46
CA GLN A 181 -10.54 13.29 -7.82
C GLN A 181 -10.36 13.48 -9.34
N GLY A 182 -9.63 14.54 -9.72
CA GLY A 182 -9.42 14.90 -11.12
C GLY A 182 -10.72 15.12 -11.90
N SER A 183 -10.61 15.21 -13.23
CA SER A 183 -11.79 15.33 -14.09
C SER A 183 -12.63 14.06 -14.13
N TYR A 184 -11.99 12.89 -14.03
CA TYR A 184 -12.65 11.58 -14.07
C TYR A 184 -13.59 11.37 -12.89
N GLY A 185 -13.25 11.87 -11.70
CA GLY A 185 -14.12 11.73 -10.54
C GLY A 185 -15.45 12.47 -10.67
N ILE A 186 -15.53 13.47 -11.55
CA ILE A 186 -16.79 14.20 -11.80
C ILE A 186 -17.79 13.31 -12.55
N GLU A 187 -17.31 12.38 -13.39
CA GLU A 187 -18.17 11.52 -14.21
C GLU A 187 -19.14 10.67 -13.35
N GLU A 188 -18.70 10.25 -12.17
CA GLU A 188 -19.51 9.46 -11.22
C GLU A 188 -20.65 10.28 -10.56
N TYR A 189 -20.62 11.61 -10.68
CA TYR A 189 -21.64 12.53 -10.16
C TYR A 189 -22.49 13.17 -11.26
N ILE A 190 -22.32 12.76 -12.53
CA ILE A 190 -23.08 13.28 -13.67
C ILE A 190 -24.16 12.28 -14.08
N GLN A 191 -25.41 12.76 -14.17
CA GLN A 191 -26.50 12.01 -14.80
C GLN A 191 -26.75 12.53 -16.21
N VAL A 192 -26.24 11.82 -17.22
CA VAL A 192 -26.39 12.22 -18.63
C VAL A 192 -27.84 11.99 -19.11
N LYS A 193 -28.41 12.98 -19.81
CA LYS A 193 -29.72 12.89 -20.46
C LYS A 193 -29.61 13.26 -21.94
N THR A 194 -29.92 12.30 -22.81
CA THR A 194 -30.04 12.54 -24.25
C THR A 194 -31.48 12.95 -24.58
N VAL A 195 -31.65 14.07 -25.27
CA VAL A 195 -32.95 14.53 -25.80
C VAL A 195 -32.89 14.48 -27.32
N ILE A 196 -33.84 13.76 -27.94
CA ILE A 196 -33.88 13.55 -29.38
C ILE A 196 -35.16 14.18 -29.93
N ALA A 197 -35.02 15.07 -30.92
CA ALA A 197 -36.12 15.71 -31.62
C ALA A 197 -36.19 15.21 -33.07
N LYS A 198 -37.39 14.83 -33.53
CA LYS A 198 -37.65 14.57 -34.95
C LYS A 198 -37.51 15.90 -35.71
N ILE A 199 -36.65 15.93 -36.72
CA ILE A 199 -36.51 17.08 -37.62
C ILE A 199 -36.89 16.70 -39.06
N PRO A 200 -37.36 17.66 -39.89
CA PRO A 200 -37.73 17.37 -41.27
C PRO A 200 -36.56 16.87 -42.12
N GLN A 201 -35.39 17.49 -41.98
CA GLN A 201 -34.16 17.13 -42.69
C GLN A 201 -32.95 17.60 -41.88
N LYS A 202 -31.99 16.70 -41.61
CA LYS A 202 -30.70 17.04 -40.99
C LYS A 202 -29.75 17.56 -42.06
N ASN A 203 -29.21 18.77 -41.90
CA ASN A 203 -28.04 19.23 -42.65
C ASN A 203 -26.80 19.18 -41.74
N SER A 204 -25.63 18.93 -42.32
CA SER A 204 -24.33 18.95 -41.64
C SER A 204 -23.83 20.36 -41.38
#